data_AF-A0A0A1X4C5-F1
#
_entry.id   AF-A0A0A1X4C5-F1
#
_cell.length_a   1.000
_cell.length_b   1.000
_cell.length_c   1.000
_cell.angle_alpha   90.00
_cell.angle_beta   90.00
_cell.angle_gamma   90.00
#
_symmetry.space_group_name_H-M   'P 1'
#
loop_
_entity.id
_entity.type
_entity.pdbx_description
1 polymer ?
#
loop_
_entity_poly.entity_id
_entity_poly.type
_entity_poly.pdbx_seq_one_letter_code
_entity_poly.pdbx_strand_id
1 'polypeptide(L)'
;MSYKIEPLPNSYAHLGEGPHWDVEKQSLYYVDIEAGKILRYDYLEDKVYHSKVEGVELAAFIVPIEAQDGKFVIGAGRRVLIVNWDGVSPTSKVERVLFEVQQDEQY
;
A
#
# COMPACT_ATOMS: atom_id res chain seq x y z
N MET A 1 17.11 29.16 -2.95
CA MET A 1 16.53 28.11 -2.10
C MET A 1 17.28 26.82 -2.40
N SER A 2 17.83 26.14 -1.39
CA SER A 2 18.47 24.83 -1.55
C SER A 2 17.51 23.76 -1.05
N TYR A 3 17.25 22.74 -1.85
CA TYR A 3 16.49 21.57 -1.42
C TYR A 3 17.44 20.58 -0.73
N LYS A 4 16.94 19.90 0.30
CA LYS A 4 17.61 18.77 0.94
C LYS A 4 16.92 17.50 0.46
N ILE A 5 17.71 16.52 0.04
CA ILE A 5 17.23 15.20 -0.38
C ILE A 5 17.74 14.20 0.66
N GLU A 6 16.83 13.44 1.26
CA GLU A 6 17.14 12.44 2.27
C GLU A 6 16.39 11.15 1.96
N PRO A 7 17.04 9.98 2.07
CA PRO A 7 16.35 8.70 1.96
C PRO A 7 15.54 8.42 3.22
N LEU A 8 14.38 7.78 3.06
CA LEU A 8 13.64 7.23 4.18
C LEU A 8 14.31 5.94 4.68
N PRO A 9 14.26 5.65 5.99
CA PRO A 9 14.90 4.46 6.55
C PRO A 9 14.17 3.19 6.11
N ASN A 10 14.92 2.18 5.65
CA ASN A 10 14.39 0.87 5.22
C ASN A 10 13.24 0.96 4.21
N SER A 11 13.24 1.98 3.36
CA SER A 11 12.14 2.27 2.44
C SER A 11 12.21 1.54 1.10
N TYR A 12 13.13 0.58 0.95
CA TYR A 12 13.39 -0.09 -0.31
C TYR A 12 12.15 -0.85 -0.80
N ALA A 13 11.73 -0.52 -2.02
CA ALA A 13 10.77 -1.26 -2.82
C ALA A 13 11.45 -1.53 -4.17
N HIS A 14 11.27 -2.74 -4.72
CA HIS A 14 11.86 -3.06 -6.02
C HIS A 14 11.27 -2.16 -7.12
N LEU A 15 9.94 -2.05 -7.15
CA LEU A 15 9.21 -1.11 -7.99
C LEU A 15 8.23 -0.31 -7.12
N GLY A 16 8.77 0.72 -6.45
CA GLY A 16 8.01 1.58 -5.56
C GLY A 16 7.08 2.54 -6.31
N GLU A 17 5.80 2.58 -5.93
CA GLU A 17 4.79 3.41 -6.62
C GLU A 17 3.63 3.82 -5.70
N GLY A 18 2.73 4.66 -6.24
CA GLY A 18 1.45 5.01 -5.61
C GLY A 18 1.54 5.67 -4.23
N PRO A 19 2.39 6.69 -4.01
CA PRO A 19 2.50 7.37 -2.73
C PRO A 19 1.20 8.09 -2.35
N HIS A 20 0.72 7.85 -1.13
CA HIS A 20 -0.47 8.46 -0.53
C HIS A 20 -0.15 8.95 0.88
N TRP A 21 -0.32 10.25 1.14
CA TRP A 21 -0.10 10.83 2.46
C TRP A 21 -1.41 10.91 3.25
N ASP A 22 -1.47 10.19 4.37
CA ASP A 22 -2.52 10.32 5.38
C ASP A 22 -2.13 11.42 6.37
N VAL A 23 -2.84 12.56 6.29
CA VAL A 23 -2.59 13.72 7.14
C VAL A 23 -2.93 13.45 8.60
N GLU A 24 -3.96 12.68 8.89
CA GLU A 24 -4.39 12.42 10.27
C GLU A 24 -3.38 11.50 10.98
N LYS A 25 -2.92 10.46 10.28
CA LYS A 25 -1.93 9.50 10.82
C LYS A 25 -0.48 9.94 10.63
N GLN A 26 -0.23 11.06 9.96
CA GLN A 26 1.12 11.51 9.57
C GLN A 26 1.95 10.37 8.97
N SER A 27 1.33 9.68 8.01
CA SER A 27 1.89 8.44 7.45
C SER A 27 1.86 8.49 5.92
N LEU A 28 2.97 8.11 5.30
CA LEU A 28 3.06 7.90 3.86
C LEU A 28 2.83 6.42 3.55
N TYR A 29 1.77 6.10 2.83
CA TYR A 29 1.50 4.77 2.29
C TYR A 29 1.98 4.68 0.85
N TYR A 30 2.52 3.53 0.45
CA TYR A 30 2.96 3.27 -0.91
C TYR A 30 3.04 1.74 -1.14
N VAL A 31 3.36 1.32 -2.36
CA VAL A 31 3.44 -0.11 -2.71
C VAL A 31 4.82 -0.48 -3.24
N ASP A 32 5.12 -1.78 -3.21
CA ASP A 32 6.12 -2.41 -4.08
C ASP A 32 5.35 -3.30 -5.06
N ILE A 33 5.26 -2.85 -6.32
CA ILE A 33 4.35 -3.43 -7.31
C ILE A 33 4.65 -4.91 -7.49
N GLU A 34 5.87 -5.25 -7.88
CA GLU A 34 6.25 -6.61 -8.27
C GLU A 34 6.37 -7.57 -7.08
N ALA A 35 6.46 -7.02 -5.86
CA ALA A 35 6.46 -7.82 -4.64
C ALA A 35 5.06 -8.05 -4.07
N GLY A 36 4.02 -7.38 -4.57
CA GLY A 36 2.67 -7.41 -4.00
C GLY A 36 2.65 -6.94 -2.54
N LYS A 37 3.50 -5.97 -2.19
CA LYS A 37 3.62 -5.43 -0.83
C LYS A 37 3.02 -4.05 -0.74
N ILE A 38 2.49 -3.75 0.44
CA ILE A 38 2.12 -2.41 0.87
C ILE A 38 3.09 -1.95 1.95
N LEU A 39 3.40 -0.66 1.95
CA LEU A 39 4.36 -0.03 2.83
C LEU A 39 3.73 1.20 3.48
N ARG A 40 4.17 1.49 4.71
CA ARG A 40 3.82 2.68 5.48
C ARG A 40 5.09 3.25 6.08
N TYR A 41 5.48 4.45 5.69
CA TYR A 41 6.39 5.26 6.48
C TYR A 41 5.60 6.03 7.52
N ASP A 42 5.90 5.79 8.79
CA ASP A 42 5.43 6.60 9.91
C ASP A 42 6.43 7.75 10.15
N TYR A 43 5.96 8.99 10.00
CA TYR A 43 6.81 10.17 10.13
C TYR A 43 7.23 10.45 11.58
N LEU A 44 6.39 10.12 12.55
CA LEU A 44 6.67 10.39 13.96
C LEU A 44 7.68 9.37 14.53
N GLU A 45 7.61 8.12 14.06
CA GLU A 45 8.55 7.07 14.45
C GLU A 45 9.82 7.03 13.60
N ASP A 46 9.86 7.79 12.50
CA ASP A 46 10.89 7.71 11.45
C ASP A 46 11.15 6.26 11.02
N LYS A 47 10.09 5.55 10.65
CA LYS A 47 10.14 4.10 10.44
C LYS A 47 9.23 3.64 9.32
N VAL A 48 9.74 2.74 8.49
CA VAL A 48 8.95 2.05 7.47
C VAL A 48 8.49 0.69 7.98
N TYR A 49 7.19 0.45 7.89
CA TYR A 49 6.53 -0.83 8.01
C TYR A 49 6.15 -1.35 6.62
N HIS A 50 6.16 -2.66 6.43
CA HIS A 50 5.74 -3.27 5.19
C HIS A 50 4.96 -4.56 5.43
N SER A 51 4.06 -4.88 4.52
CA SER A 51 3.20 -6.05 4.60
C SER A 51 3.06 -6.71 3.24
N LYS A 52 3.26 -8.04 3.16
CA LYS A 52 2.85 -8.83 1.98
C LYS A 52 1.35 -9.06 2.09
N VAL A 53 0.61 -8.64 1.08
CA VAL A 53 -0.83 -8.89 1.01
C VAL A 53 -1.03 -10.36 0.62
N GLU A 54 -1.74 -11.12 1.44
CA GLU A 54 -1.97 -12.55 1.20
C GLU A 54 -2.68 -12.77 -0.15
N GLY A 55 -2.11 -13.65 -1.00
CA GLY A 55 -2.70 -13.99 -2.31
C GLY A 55 -2.62 -12.89 -3.37
N VAL A 56 -1.76 -11.88 -3.19
CA VAL A 56 -1.54 -10.78 -4.14
C VAL A 56 -0.10 -10.76 -4.61
N GLU A 57 0.10 -10.88 -5.93
CA GLU A 57 1.44 -10.80 -6.53
C GLU A 57 1.80 -9.41 -7.05
N LEU A 58 0.81 -8.64 -7.51
CA LEU A 58 1.01 -7.28 -7.99
C LEU A 58 0.16 -6.31 -7.16
N ALA A 59 0.76 -5.24 -6.63
CA ALA A 59 0.05 -4.19 -5.88
C ALA A 59 0.26 -2.83 -6.56
N ALA A 60 -0.79 -2.19 -7.08
CA ALA A 60 -0.66 -0.98 -7.91
C ALA A 60 -0.80 0.34 -7.12
N PHE A 61 -1.61 0.35 -6.06
CA PHE A 61 -1.81 1.51 -5.19
C PHE A 61 -2.34 1.05 -3.83
N ILE A 62 -2.27 1.93 -2.82
CA ILE A 62 -2.89 1.76 -1.51
C ILE A 62 -3.51 3.09 -1.07
N VAL A 63 -4.76 3.05 -0.58
CA VAL A 63 -5.45 4.22 -0.03
C VAL A 63 -6.23 3.81 1.22
N PRO A 64 -6.08 4.50 2.37
CA PRO A 64 -6.88 4.25 3.57
C PRO A 64 -8.36 4.56 3.30
N ILE A 65 -9.26 3.78 3.89
CA ILE A 65 -10.70 4.02 3.80
C ILE A 65 -11.09 5.01 4.89
N GLU A 66 -11.76 6.10 4.49
CA GLU A 66 -12.24 7.13 5.41
C GLU A 66 -13.08 6.52 6.54
N ALA A 67 -12.80 6.95 7.78
CA ALA A 67 -13.44 6.51 9.02
C ALA A 67 -13.40 4.98 9.28
N GLN A 68 -12.52 4.23 8.61
CA GLN A 68 -12.35 2.79 8.80
C GLN A 68 -10.88 2.45 9.05
N ASP A 69 -10.46 2.59 10.31
CA ASP A 69 -9.10 2.26 10.71
C ASP A 69 -8.72 0.82 10.38
N GLY A 70 -7.49 0.68 9.88
CA GLY A 70 -6.93 -0.60 9.48
C GLY A 70 -7.51 -1.18 8.18
N LYS A 71 -8.34 -0.43 7.45
CA LYS A 71 -8.85 -0.84 6.15
C LYS A 71 -8.31 0.02 5.03
N PHE A 72 -7.90 -0.65 3.96
CA PHE A 72 -7.29 -0.04 2.79
C PHE A 72 -7.91 -0.57 1.50
N VAL A 73 -8.07 0.30 0.52
CA VAL A 73 -8.30 -0.09 -0.86
C VAL A 73 -6.95 -0.29 -1.54
N ILE A 74 -6.77 -1.44 -2.21
CA ILE A 74 -5.55 -1.77 -2.94
C ILE A 74 -5.91 -2.22 -4.35
N GLY A 75 -5.15 -1.73 -5.34
CA GLY A 75 -5.18 -2.28 -6.70
C GLY A 75 -4.32 -3.54 -6.76
N ALA A 76 -4.87 -4.65 -7.27
CA ALA A 76 -4.18 -5.94 -7.36
C ALA A 76 -4.42 -6.63 -8.72
N GLY A 77 -3.49 -6.44 -9.66
CA GLY A 77 -3.68 -6.85 -11.05
C GLY A 77 -4.89 -6.14 -11.67
N ARG A 78 -5.90 -6.90 -12.09
CA ARG A 78 -7.18 -6.36 -12.62
C ARG A 78 -8.27 -6.15 -11.55
N ARG A 79 -7.94 -6.37 -10.28
CA ARG A 79 -8.89 -6.31 -9.17
C ARG A 79 -8.65 -5.08 -8.31
N VAL A 80 -9.70 -4.58 -7.71
CA VAL A 80 -9.62 -3.67 -6.57
C VAL A 80 -10.08 -4.45 -5.34
N LEU A 81 -9.27 -4.44 -4.29
CA LEU A 81 -9.46 -5.21 -3.07
C LEU A 81 -9.66 -4.28 -1.88
N ILE A 82 -10.40 -4.74 -0.89
CA ILE A 82 -10.35 -4.19 0.47
C ILE A 82 -9.50 -5.13 1.31
N VAL A 83 -8.51 -4.57 2.00
CA VAL A 83 -7.53 -5.29 2.81
C VAL A 83 -7.56 -4.79 4.24
N ASN A 84 -7.44 -5.71 5.18
CA ASN A 84 -7.24 -5.43 6.60
C ASN A 84 -5.74 -5.47 6.92
N TRP A 85 -5.24 -4.37 7.47
CA TRP A 85 -3.87 -4.23 7.94
C TRP A 85 -3.80 -3.27 9.13
N ASP A 86 -3.13 -3.64 10.20
CA ASP A 86 -2.92 -2.79 11.39
C ASP A 86 -1.84 -1.70 11.17
N GLY A 87 -1.23 -1.64 9.99
CA GLY A 87 -0.17 -0.71 9.66
C GLY A 87 1.21 -1.11 10.15
N VAL A 88 1.37 -2.31 10.75
CA VAL A 88 2.65 -2.78 11.33
C VAL A 88 2.96 -4.26 11.06
N SER A 89 1.95 -5.10 10.94
CA SER A 89 2.08 -6.55 10.75
C SER A 89 2.72 -6.88 9.40
N PRO A 90 3.61 -7.89 9.34
CA PRO A 90 4.34 -8.25 8.12
C PRO A 90 3.46 -8.90 7.03
N THR A 91 2.24 -9.29 7.39
CA THR A 91 1.22 -9.80 6.47
C THR A 91 -0.12 -9.09 6.68
N SER A 92 -0.88 -8.96 5.61
CA SER A 92 -2.20 -8.31 5.59
C SER A 92 -3.18 -9.17 4.81
N LYS A 93 -4.47 -9.07 5.17
CA LYS A 93 -5.49 -10.01 4.70
C LYS A 93 -6.48 -9.34 3.77
N VAL A 94 -6.76 -9.99 2.65
CA VAL A 94 -7.85 -9.58 1.76
C VAL A 94 -9.19 -9.83 2.46
N GLU A 95 -9.97 -8.77 2.64
CA GLU A 95 -11.34 -8.86 3.17
C GLU A 95 -12.31 -9.28 2.06
N ARG A 96 -12.26 -8.57 0.93
CA ARG A 96 -13.12 -8.83 -0.23
C ARG A 96 -12.55 -8.20 -1.49
N VAL A 97 -12.97 -8.72 -2.63
CA VAL A 97 -12.84 -8.03 -3.92
C VAL A 97 -13.95 -6.98 -3.99
N LEU A 98 -13.58 -5.73 -4.25
CA LEU A 98 -14.52 -4.64 -4.47
C LEU A 98 -15.08 -4.70 -5.89
N PHE A 99 -14.21 -4.88 -6.88
CA PHE A 99 -14.57 -5.18 -8.27
C PHE A 99 -13.37 -5.73 -9.06
N GLU A 100 -13.64 -6.30 -10.23
CA GLU A 100 -12.64 -6.76 -11.19
C GLU A 100 -12.99 -6.24 -12.58
N VAL A 101 -12.01 -5.66 -13.27
CA VAL A 101 -12.14 -5.18 -14.65
C VAL A 101 -11.64 -6.24 -15.63
N GLN A 102 -12.11 -6.21 -16.88
CA GLN A 102 -11.67 -7.13 -17.95
C GLN A 102 -11.67 -8.59 -17.47
N GLN A 103 -12.86 -9.08 -17.10
CA GLN A 103 -13.06 -10.46 -16.64
C GLN A 103 -12.93 -11.46 -17.80
N ASP A 104 -13.09 -10.99 -19.03
CA ASP A 104 -12.92 -11.77 -20.25
C ASP A 104 -11.53 -11.49 -20.88
N GLU A 105 -10.97 -12.48 -21.59
CA GLU A 105 -9.68 -12.34 -22.28
C GLU A 105 -9.72 -11.49 -23.56
N GLN A 106 -10.81 -10.75 -23.80
CA GLN A 106 -10.97 -9.94 -25.01
C GLN A 106 -10.42 -8.53 -24.77
N TYR A 107 -9.36 -8.19 -25.52
CA TYR A 107 -8.80 -6.85 -25.64
C TYR A 107 -9.60 -6.00 -26.62
#